data_AF-A0A7I9V0F1-F1
#
_entry.id   AF-A0A7I9V0F1-F1
#
_cell.length_a   1.000
_cell.length_b   1.000
_cell.length_c   1.000
_cell.angle_alpha   90.00
_cell.angle_beta   90.00
_cell.angle_gamma   90.00
#
_symmetry.space_group_name_H-M   'P 1'
#
loop_
_entity.id
_entity.type
_entity.pdbx_description
1 polymer ?
#
loop_
_entity_poly.entity_id
_entity_poly.type
_entity_poly.pdbx_seq_one_letter_code
_entity_poly.pdbx_strand_id
1 'polypeptide(L)'
;MTTTHVVHHHESHGNHPLSVAAFCLMLAGIGCAGTWLVLLASGHAAALIFGIAAVVLFLGAITAFRMVTTHSAHGPLQPENTETETGRYLDEYRHA
;
A
#
# COMPACT_ATOMS: atom_id res chain seq x y z
N MET A 1 3.17 -11.95 -43.29
CA MET A 1 3.41 -11.94 -41.83
C MET A 1 2.61 -10.79 -41.26
N THR A 2 1.49 -11.11 -40.62
CA THR A 2 0.59 -10.11 -40.02
C THR A 2 0.99 -10.00 -38.56
N THR A 3 1.63 -8.90 -38.17
CA THR A 3 1.97 -8.59 -36.78
C THR A 3 0.68 -8.21 -36.05
N THR A 4 0.09 -9.17 -35.32
CA THR A 4 -0.98 -8.90 -34.36
C THR A 4 -0.41 -8.09 -33.21
N HIS A 5 -0.69 -6.78 -33.21
CA HIS A 5 -0.37 -5.90 -32.10
C HIS A 5 -1.32 -6.22 -30.94
N VAL A 6 -0.85 -6.99 -29.96
CA VAL A 6 -1.62 -7.30 -28.75
C VAL A 6 -1.72 -6.01 -27.94
N VAL A 7 -2.91 -5.41 -27.90
CA VAL A 7 -3.18 -4.26 -27.04
C VAL A 7 -3.25 -4.77 -25.61
N HIS A 8 -2.20 -4.55 -24.83
CA HIS A 8 -2.22 -4.82 -23.40
C HIS A 8 -3.31 -3.96 -22.74
N HIS A 9 -4.39 -4.60 -22.28
CA HIS A 9 -5.43 -3.93 -21.53
C HIS A 9 -4.84 -3.46 -20.20
N HIS A 10 -4.89 -2.16 -19.94
CA HIS A 10 -4.45 -1.60 -18.66
C HIS A 10 -5.46 -1.99 -17.59
N GLU A 11 -5.16 -3.04 -16.82
CA GLU A 11 -5.95 -3.36 -15.65
C GLU A 11 -5.69 -2.28 -14.59
N SER A 12 -6.71 -1.51 -14.26
CA SER A 12 -6.65 -0.52 -13.19
C SER A 12 -6.65 -1.26 -11.85
N HIS A 13 -5.51 -1.25 -11.15
CA HIS A 13 -5.34 -1.96 -9.89
C HIS A 13 -6.07 -1.18 -8.76
N GLY A 14 -7.11 -1.77 -8.17
CA GLY A 14 -8.03 -1.11 -7.23
C GLY A 14 -7.45 -0.66 -5.89
N ASN A 15 -6.15 -0.87 -5.63
CA ASN A 15 -5.54 -0.69 -4.30
C ASN A 15 -4.80 0.66 -4.13
N HIS A 16 -4.76 1.50 -5.18
CA HIS A 16 -4.15 2.83 -5.13
C HIS A 16 -4.66 3.78 -4.03
N PRO A 17 -5.97 3.89 -3.73
CA PRO A 17 -6.43 4.84 -2.72
C PRO A 17 -6.08 4.41 -1.28
N LEU A 18 -6.03 3.11 -1.00
CA LEU A 18 -5.73 2.59 0.33
C LEU A 18 -4.25 2.80 0.71
N SER A 19 -3.33 2.64 -0.25
CA SER A 19 -1.90 2.88 -0.02
C SER A 19 -1.60 4.36 0.22
N VAL A 20 -2.28 5.27 -0.49
CA VAL A 20 -2.19 6.71 -0.25
C VAL A 20 -2.73 7.06 1.15
N ALA A 21 -3.86 6.48 1.56
CA ALA A 21 -4.38 6.67 2.91
C ALA A 21 -3.39 6.18 3.98
N ALA A 22 -2.80 5.00 3.79
CA ALA A 22 -1.78 4.45 4.69
C ALA A 22 -0.56 5.36 4.82
N PHE A 23 -0.10 5.93 3.69
CA PHE A 23 1.00 6.89 3.67
C PHE A 23 0.67 8.19 4.44
N CYS A 24 -0.51 8.76 4.21
CA CYS A 24 -0.97 9.95 4.93
C CYS A 24 -1.09 9.70 6.44
N LEU A 25 -1.62 8.54 6.85
CA LEU A 25 -1.67 8.13 8.26
C LEU A 25 -0.28 8.03 8.87
N MET A 26 0.70 7.50 8.14
CA MET A 26 2.08 7.41 8.59
C MET A 26 2.71 8.80 8.81
N LEU A 27 2.56 9.72 7.86
CA LEU A 27 3.08 11.09 7.99
C LEU A 27 2.44 11.83 9.17
N ALA A 28 1.12 11.73 9.30
CA ALA A 28 0.40 12.34 10.42
C ALA A 28 0.85 11.73 11.76
N GLY A 29 1.01 10.40 11.82
CA GLY A 29 1.51 9.69 13.00
C GLY A 29 2.89 10.15 13.43
N ILE A 30 3.82 10.34 12.49
CA ILE A 30 5.15 10.88 12.75
C ILE A 30 5.07 12.31 13.29
N GLY A 31 4.24 13.17 12.69
CA GLY A 31 4.03 14.54 13.18
C GLY A 31 3.46 14.59 14.60
N CYS A 32 2.46 13.75 14.89
CA CYS A 32 1.91 13.60 16.23
C CYS A 32 2.95 13.06 17.23
N ALA A 33 3.78 12.09 16.83
CA ALA A 33 4.83 11.54 17.68
C ALA A 33 5.91 12.57 18.03
N GLY A 34 6.36 13.36 17.05
CA GLY A 34 7.30 14.45 17.29
C GLY A 34 6.73 15.49 18.26
N THR A 35 5.48 15.92 18.02
CA THR A 35 4.77 16.86 18.90
C THR A 35 4.58 16.31 20.30
N TRP A 36 4.24 15.01 20.41
CA TRP A 36 4.11 14.31 21.69
C TRP A 36 5.40 14.36 22.49
N LEU A 37 6.55 14.05 21.90
CA LEU A 37 7.84 14.05 22.61
C LEU A 37 8.20 15.43 23.16
N VAL A 38 7.95 16.49 22.39
CA VAL A 38 8.19 17.88 22.83
C VAL A 38 7.27 18.24 23.99
N LEU A 39 5.96 17.96 23.86
CA LEU A 39 4.99 18.26 24.91
C LEU A 39 5.24 17.45 26.18
N LEU A 40 5.62 16.18 26.03
CA LEU A 40 5.95 15.29 27.14
C LEU A 40 7.17 15.81 27.90
N ALA A 41 8.23 16.24 27.19
CA ALA A 41 9.41 16.82 27.80
C ALA A 41 9.10 18.12 28.56
N SER A 42 8.11 18.90 28.10
CA SER A 42 7.66 20.12 28.78
C SER A 42 6.66 19.89 29.92
N GLY A 43 6.23 18.65 30.16
CA GLY A 43 5.20 18.32 31.16
C GLY A 43 3.80 18.84 30.80
N HIS A 44 3.56 19.19 29.53
CA HIS A 44 2.30 19.80 29.11
C HIS A 44 1.19 18.74 29.05
N ALA A 45 0.02 19.05 29.65
CA ALA A 45 -1.14 18.14 29.69
C ALA A 45 -1.60 17.60 28.32
N ALA A 46 -1.36 18.33 27.23
CA ALA A 46 -1.69 17.88 25.87
C ALA A 46 -0.83 16.71 25.37
N ALA A 47 0.29 16.39 26.03
CA ALA A 47 1.18 15.29 25.65
C ALA A 47 0.43 13.97 25.51
N LEU A 48 -0.50 13.67 26.43
CA LEU A 48 -1.26 12.42 26.41
C LEU A 48 -2.14 12.31 25.15
N ILE A 49 -2.75 13.42 24.71
CA ILE A 49 -3.61 13.45 23.52
C ILE A 49 -2.79 13.16 22.26
N PHE A 50 -1.64 13.83 22.10
CA PHE A 50 -0.77 13.62 20.94
C PHE A 50 -0.14 12.22 20.94
N GLY A 51 0.19 11.67 22.10
CA GLY A 51 0.67 10.30 22.23
C GLY A 51 -0.37 9.27 21.78
N ILE A 52 -1.61 9.40 22.25
CA ILE A 52 -2.72 8.52 21.83
C ILE A 52 -2.98 8.67 20.33
N ALA A 53 -3.03 9.91 19.83
CA ALA A 53 -3.23 10.17 18.40
C ALA A 53 -2.16 9.50 17.53
N ALA A 54 -0.89 9.62 17.92
CA ALA A 54 0.22 8.97 17.21
C ALA A 54 0.04 7.44 17.16
N VAL A 55 -0.30 6.81 18.29
CA VAL A 55 -0.53 5.35 18.35
C VAL A 55 -1.67 4.93 17.44
N VAL A 56 -2.81 5.62 17.48
CA VAL A 56 -3.98 5.31 16.63
C VAL A 56 -3.64 5.45 15.15
N LEU A 57 -2.92 6.51 14.77
CA LEU A 57 -2.51 6.74 13.39
C LEU A 57 -1.54 5.66 12.89
N PHE A 58 -0.57 5.25 13.70
CA PHE A 58 0.35 4.17 13.32
C PHE A 58 -0.35 2.83 13.21
N LEU A 59 -1.26 2.49 14.14
CA LEU A 59 -2.05 1.27 14.03
C LEU A 59 -2.92 1.28 12.77
N GLY A 60 -3.55 2.42 12.44
CA GLY A 60 -4.30 2.59 11.19
C GLY A 60 -3.44 2.45 9.94
N ALA A 61 -2.23 3.01 9.94
CA ALA A 61 -1.30 2.85 8.82
C ALA A 61 -0.88 1.38 8.65
N ILE A 62 -0.55 0.69 9.74
CA ILE A 62 -0.17 -0.73 9.72
C ILE A 62 -1.30 -1.59 9.18
N THR A 63 -2.54 -1.40 9.65
CA THR A 63 -3.68 -2.18 9.17
C THR A 63 -3.96 -1.93 7.68
N ALA A 64 -3.90 -0.68 7.24
CA ALA A 64 -4.05 -0.32 5.84
C ALA A 64 -2.94 -0.95 4.97
N PHE A 65 -1.67 -0.86 5.38
CA PHE A 65 -0.58 -1.52 4.67
C PHE A 65 -0.74 -3.03 4.63
N ARG A 66 -1.15 -3.66 5.73
CA ARG A 66 -1.40 -5.10 5.76
C ARG A 66 -2.50 -5.49 4.78
N MET A 67 -3.60 -4.72 4.73
CA MET A 67 -4.66 -4.92 3.74
C MET A 67 -4.15 -4.78 2.31
N VAL A 68 -3.36 -3.74 2.01
CA VAL A 68 -2.71 -3.59 0.70
C VAL A 68 -1.85 -4.82 0.42
N THR A 69 -0.99 -5.26 1.32
CA THR A 69 -0.10 -6.41 1.06
C THR A 69 -0.82 -7.74 0.89
N THR A 70 -1.97 -7.94 1.55
CA THR A 70 -2.72 -9.21 1.45
C THR A 70 -3.74 -9.23 0.32
N HIS A 71 -4.18 -8.05 -0.16
CA HIS A 71 -5.19 -7.93 -1.22
C HIS A 71 -4.65 -7.33 -2.52
N SER A 72 -3.36 -6.97 -2.57
CA SER A 72 -2.69 -6.63 -3.83
C SER A 72 -2.26 -7.90 -4.52
N ALA A 73 -3.24 -8.57 -5.13
CA ALA A 73 -3.02 -9.70 -6.03
C ALA A 73 -2.28 -9.29 -7.32
N HIS A 74 -2.10 -7.99 -7.57
CA HIS A 74 -1.36 -7.48 -8.72
C HIS A 74 -0.53 -6.28 -8.24
N GLY A 75 0.79 -6.38 -8.35
CA GLY A 75 1.70 -5.29 -8.02
C GLY A 75 3.03 -5.51 -8.73
N PRO A 76 3.71 -4.45 -9.20
CA PRO A 76 4.96 -4.58 -9.97
C PRO A 76 6.11 -5.22 -9.18
N LEU A 77 5.98 -5.34 -7.85
CA LEU A 77 6.96 -5.99 -6.97
C LEU A 77 6.65 -7.47 -6.71
N GLN A 78 5.45 -7.92 -7.07
CA GLN A 78 5.01 -9.30 -6.91
C GLN A 78 4.18 -9.65 -8.16
N PRO A 79 4.83 -9.93 -9.30
CA PRO A 79 4.13 -10.49 -10.46
C PRO A 79 3.68 -11.88 -10.05
N GLU A 80 2.48 -11.97 -9.48
CA GLU A 80 1.80 -13.22 -9.27
C GLU A 80 1.39 -13.68 -10.66
N ASN A 81 2.12 -14.65 -11.18
CA ASN A 81 1.78 -15.38 -12.39
C ASN A 81 0.46 -16.11 -12.07
N THR A 82 -0.68 -15.41 -12.13
CA THR A 82 -1.99 -16.02 -11.89
C THR A 82 -2.10 -17.24 -12.79
N GLU A 83 -2.77 -18.33 -12.39
CA GLU A 83 -2.83 -19.53 -13.24
C GLU A 83 -3.38 -19.22 -14.64
N THR A 84 -4.27 -18.22 -14.73
CA THR A 84 -4.76 -17.61 -15.97
C THR A 84 -3.68 -16.88 -16.76
N GLU A 85 -2.86 -16.03 -16.15
CA GLU A 85 -1.78 -15.33 -16.84
C GLU A 85 -0.64 -16.28 -17.22
N THR A 86 -0.36 -17.28 -16.38
CA THR A 86 0.54 -18.41 -16.66
C THR A 86 0.04 -19.19 -17.87
N GLY A 87 -1.25 -19.51 -17.89
CA GLY A 87 -1.90 -20.21 -19.00
C GLY A 87 -1.79 -19.44 -20.30
N ARG A 88 -2.07 -18.13 -20.27
CA ARG A 88 -1.89 -17.24 -21.43
C ARG A 88 -0.43 -17.16 -21.89
N TYR A 89 0.53 -16.96 -20.96
CA TYR A 89 1.96 -16.92 -21.30
C TYR A 89 2.46 -18.24 -21.88
N LEU A 90 2.03 -19.38 -21.31
CA LEU A 90 2.41 -20.69 -21.83
C LEU A 90 1.75 -20.97 -23.18
N ASP A 91 0.49 -20.62 -23.40
CA ASP A 91 -0.17 -20.78 -24.70
C ASP A 91 0.52 -19.93 -25.78
N GLU A 92 0.90 -18.69 -25.44
CA GLU A 92 1.49 -17.74 -26.39
C GLU A 92 2.98 -17.99 -26.69
N TYR A 93 3.76 -18.54 -25.75
CA TYR A 93 5.22 -18.69 -25.90
C TYR A 93 5.77 -20.12 -25.79
N ARG A 94 5.00 -21.13 -25.34
CA ARG A 94 5.51 -22.52 -25.24
C ARG A 94 5.64 -23.20 -26.60
N HIS A 95 4.99 -22.68 -27.63
CA HIS A 95 4.98 -23.24 -28.99
C HIS A 95 5.66 -22.33 -30.04
N ALA A 96 6.31 -21.24 -29.62
CA ALA A 96 7.15 -20.38 -30.45
C ALA A 96 8.62 -20.84 -30.40
#